data_AF-A0A657FI60-F1
#
_entry.id   AF-A0A657FI60-F1
#
_cell.length_a   1.000
_cell.length_b   1.000
_cell.length_c   1.000
_cell.angle_alpha   90.00
_cell.angle_beta   90.00
_cell.angle_gamma   90.00
#
_symmetry.space_group_name_H-M   'P 1'
#
loop_
_entity.id
_entity.type
_entity.pdbx_description
1 polymer ?
#
loop_
_entity_poly.entity_id
_entity_poly.type
_entity_poly.pdbx_seq_one_letter_code
_entity_poly.pdbx_strand_id
1 'polypeptide(L)'
;MKLLFFNVCQHSAKKCSTGQGIRMTPFISVLISYTFIALDALAEELEDPFGTENNDLPLDAICNAIEIDLLQMNDERDIPDKRYQLT
;
A
#
# COMPACT_ATOMS: atom_id res chain seq x y z
N MET A 1 4.61 -9.74 -14.42
CA MET A 1 5.72 -9.23 -13.60
C MET A 1 6.80 -10.27 -13.23
N LYS A 2 6.44 -11.53 -12.93
CA LYS A 2 7.38 -12.64 -12.60
C LYS A 2 8.55 -12.87 -13.60
N LEU A 3 8.37 -12.56 -14.89
CA LEU A 3 9.44 -12.70 -15.90
C LEU A 3 10.54 -11.62 -15.84
N LEU A 4 10.26 -10.44 -15.29
CA LEU A 4 11.25 -9.35 -15.17
C LEU A 4 12.31 -9.70 -14.11
N PHE A 5 11.87 -10.21 -12.95
CA PHE A 5 12.76 -10.68 -11.88
C PHE A 5 13.62 -11.86 -12.35
N PHE A 6 13.01 -12.83 -13.05
CA PHE A 6 13.75 -13.98 -13.59
C PHE A 6 14.80 -13.53 -14.61
N ASN A 7 14.46 -12.61 -15.53
CA ASN A 7 15.42 -12.08 -16.52
C ASN A 7 16.53 -11.22 -15.90
N VAL A 8 16.23 -10.34 -14.94
CA VAL A 8 17.25 -9.50 -14.27
C VAL A 8 18.23 -10.38 -13.49
N CYS A 9 17.73 -11.37 -12.76
CA CYS A 9 18.57 -12.30 -12.00
C CYS A 9 19.39 -13.21 -12.94
N GLN A 10 18.80 -13.71 -14.03
CA GLN A 10 19.52 -14.50 -15.05
C GLN A 10 20.56 -13.68 -15.81
N HIS A 11 20.31 -12.41 -16.12
CA HIS A 11 21.25 -11.57 -16.88
C HIS A 11 22.43 -11.12 -16.01
N SER A 12 22.21 -10.84 -14.71
CA SER A 12 23.30 -10.60 -13.75
C SER A 12 24.15 -11.84 -13.49
N ALA A 13 23.52 -13.02 -13.39
CA ALA A 13 24.25 -14.29 -13.24
C ALA A 13 25.09 -14.65 -14.48
N LYS A 14 24.61 -14.36 -15.70
CA LYS A 14 25.38 -14.59 -16.94
C LYS A 14 26.52 -13.59 -17.15
N LYS A 15 26.39 -12.34 -16.66
CA LYS A 15 27.47 -11.32 -16.75
C LYS A 15 28.64 -11.60 -15.79
N CYS A 16 28.41 -12.44 -14.77
CA CYS A 16 29.36 -12.74 -13.70
C CYS A 16 30.61 -13.52 -14.16
N SER A 17 30.62 -14.08 -15.38
CA SER A 17 31.79 -14.78 -15.92
C SER A 17 32.87 -13.85 -16.49
N THR A 18 32.60 -12.55 -16.65
CA THR A 18 33.55 -11.58 -17.25
C THR A 18 33.86 -10.43 -16.31
N GLY A 19 34.55 -10.74 -15.22
CA GLY A 19 35.66 -9.95 -14.66
C GLY A 19 35.50 -8.51 -14.13
N GLN A 20 34.46 -7.72 -14.41
CA GLN A 20 34.35 -6.34 -13.88
C GLN A 20 32.91 -5.92 -13.56
N GLY A 21 32.59 -5.68 -12.27
CA GLY A 21 31.33 -5.09 -11.79
C GLY A 21 30.50 -5.90 -10.76
N ILE A 22 30.94 -7.09 -10.36
CA ILE A 22 30.11 -8.13 -9.70
C ILE A 22 29.73 -7.86 -8.22
N ARG A 23 30.28 -6.84 -7.55
CA ARG A 23 29.99 -6.59 -6.10
C ARG A 23 28.74 -5.75 -5.81
N MET A 24 28.37 -4.82 -6.69
CA MET A 24 27.21 -3.92 -6.47
C MET A 24 25.92 -4.46 -7.08
N THR A 25 26.02 -5.38 -8.03
CA THR A 25 24.88 -5.97 -8.74
C THR A 25 23.85 -6.65 -7.83
N PRO A 26 24.20 -7.44 -6.80
CA PRO A 26 23.18 -8.02 -5.93
C PRO A 26 22.43 -6.94 -5.13
N PHE A 27 23.12 -5.89 -4.70
CA PHE A 27 22.51 -4.81 -3.93
C PHE A 27 21.49 -4.02 -4.77
N ILE A 28 21.88 -3.59 -5.97
CA ILE A 28 21.01 -2.86 -6.88
C ILE A 28 19.85 -3.76 -7.34
N SER A 29 20.11 -5.04 -7.58
CA SER A 29 19.07 -6.01 -7.94
C SER A 29 18.02 -6.18 -6.84
N VAL A 30 18.44 -6.31 -5.59
CA VAL A 30 17.53 -6.42 -4.44
C VAL A 30 16.73 -5.14 -4.26
N LEU A 31 17.36 -3.97 -4.40
CA LEU A 31 16.70 -2.68 -4.26
C LEU A 31 15.59 -2.50 -5.32
N ILE A 32 15.91 -2.73 -6.59
CA ILE A 32 14.93 -2.62 -7.68
C ILE A 32 13.81 -3.66 -7.46
N SER A 33 14.19 -4.88 -7.12
CA SER A 33 13.25 -5.98 -6.85
C SER A 33 12.27 -5.65 -5.73
N TYR A 34 12.76 -5.11 -4.62
CA TYR A 34 11.96 -4.71 -3.48
C TYR A 34 10.94 -3.64 -3.86
N THR A 35 11.35 -2.59 -4.59
CA THR A 35 10.43 -1.53 -5.02
C THR A 35 9.30 -2.08 -5.87
N PHE A 36 9.58 -2.98 -6.82
CA PHE A 36 8.53 -3.55 -7.68
C PHE A 36 7.60 -4.52 -6.96
N ILE A 37 8.10 -5.31 -5.99
CA ILE A 37 7.24 -6.16 -5.15
C ILE A 37 6.36 -5.31 -4.24
N ALA A 38 6.94 -4.29 -3.61
CA ALA A 38 6.21 -3.38 -2.74
C ALA A 38 5.11 -2.62 -3.51
N LEU A 39 5.39 -2.20 -4.75
CA LEU A 39 4.38 -1.57 -5.61
C LEU A 39 3.23 -2.51 -5.98
N ASP A 40 3.50 -3.81 -6.17
CA ASP A 40 2.46 -4.82 -6.43
C ASP A 40 1.52 -4.92 -5.22
N ALA A 41 2.08 -5.07 -4.02
CA ALA A 41 1.33 -5.18 -2.78
C ALA A 41 0.53 -3.90 -2.48
N LEU A 42 1.14 -2.72 -2.70
CA LEU A 42 0.43 -1.45 -2.58
C LEU A 42 -0.72 -1.32 -3.58
N ALA A 43 -0.55 -1.83 -4.80
CA ALA A 43 -1.60 -1.79 -5.81
C ALA A 43 -2.79 -2.71 -5.45
N GLU A 44 -2.52 -3.86 -4.82
CA GLU A 44 -3.54 -4.79 -4.32
C GLU A 44 -4.36 -4.14 -3.19
N GLU A 45 -3.72 -3.49 -2.22
CA GLU A 45 -4.41 -2.76 -1.14
C GLU A 45 -5.23 -1.57 -1.69
N LEU A 46 -4.77 -0.91 -2.75
CA LEU A 46 -5.50 0.19 -3.41
C LEU A 46 -6.68 -0.28 -4.28
N GLU A 47 -6.81 -1.58 -4.56
CA GLU A 47 -7.89 -2.11 -5.40
C GLU A 47 -9.23 -2.16 -4.65
N ASP A 48 -9.22 -2.32 -3.32
CA ASP A 48 -10.42 -2.35 -2.47
C ASP A 48 -10.39 -1.30 -1.34
N PRO A 49 -10.41 0.01 -1.66
CA PRO A 49 -10.25 1.08 -0.68
C PRO A 49 -11.42 1.23 0.30
N PHE A 50 -12.50 0.45 0.11
CA PHE A 50 -13.71 0.43 0.93
C PHE A 50 -13.84 -0.87 1.73
N GLY A 51 -12.75 -1.62 1.84
CA GLY A 51 -12.67 -2.82 2.65
C GLY A 51 -12.75 -2.52 4.16
N THR A 52 -12.26 -3.47 4.94
CA THR A 52 -12.25 -3.42 6.41
C THR A 52 -10.84 -3.62 6.98
N GLU A 53 -9.82 -3.53 6.13
CA GLU A 53 -8.43 -3.61 6.52
C GLU A 53 -7.93 -2.28 7.11
N ASN A 54 -6.81 -2.34 7.83
CA ASN A 54 -6.32 -1.21 8.61
C ASN A 54 -5.90 0.01 7.77
N ASN A 55 -5.62 -0.16 6.47
CA ASN A 55 -5.23 0.92 5.55
C ASN A 55 -6.41 1.45 4.71
N ASP A 56 -7.61 0.88 4.87
CA ASP A 56 -8.79 1.26 4.11
C ASP A 56 -9.39 2.57 4.62
N LEU A 57 -10.30 3.15 3.82
CA LEU A 57 -10.97 4.39 4.23
C LEU A 57 -11.87 4.15 5.45
N PRO A 58 -11.82 5.03 6.46
CA PRO A 58 -12.66 4.91 7.65
C PRO A 58 -14.10 5.37 7.36
N LEU A 59 -14.84 4.58 6.59
CA LEU A 59 -16.21 4.88 6.16
C LEU A 59 -17.14 5.12 7.35
N ASP A 60 -17.03 4.31 8.41
CA ASP A 60 -17.87 4.50 9.60
C ASP A 60 -17.64 5.85 10.28
N ALA A 61 -16.38 6.30 10.34
CA ALA A 61 -16.05 7.60 10.92
C ALA A 61 -16.60 8.75 10.06
N ILE A 62 -16.54 8.62 8.73
CA ILE A 62 -17.10 9.59 7.79
C ILE A 62 -18.63 9.63 7.90
N CYS A 63 -19.29 8.47 7.91
CA CYS A 63 -20.74 8.37 8.06
C CYS A 63 -21.20 8.96 9.41
N ASN A 64 -20.51 8.65 10.50
CA ASN A 64 -20.79 9.21 11.82
C ASN A 64 -20.59 10.74 11.86
N ALA A 65 -19.54 11.26 11.20
CA ALA A 65 -19.34 12.70 11.10
C ALA A 65 -20.49 13.38 10.34
N ILE A 66 -20.93 12.81 9.21
CA ILE A 66 -22.06 13.31 8.44
C ILE A 66 -23.36 13.26 9.28
N GLU A 67 -23.59 12.16 9.99
CA GLU A 67 -24.75 12.03 10.89
C GLU A 67 -24.77 13.13 11.96
N ILE A 68 -23.63 13.38 12.61
CA ILE A 68 -23.49 14.44 13.60
C ILE A 68 -23.74 15.81 12.98
N ASP A 69 -23.14 16.10 11.82
CA ASP A 69 -23.31 17.38 11.14
C ASP A 69 -24.78 17.62 10.77
N LEU A 70 -25.49 16.59 10.29
CA LEU A 70 -26.92 16.67 9.95
C LEU A 70 -27.79 16.89 11.21
N LEU A 71 -27.52 16.19 12.31
CA LEU A 71 -28.25 16.37 13.57
C LEU A 71 -28.01 17.76 14.18
N GLN A 72 -26.78 18.27 14.07
CA GLN A 72 -26.42 19.62 14.51
C GLN A 72 -27.15 20.68 13.68
N MET A 73 -27.28 20.49 12.37
CA MET A 73 -28.07 21.39 11.52
C MET A 73 -29.57 21.35 11.84
N ASN A 74 -30.06 20.25 12.38
CA ASN A 74 -31.47 20.07 12.79
C ASN A 74 -31.75 20.51 14.24
N ASP A 75 -30.78 21.15 14.92
CA ASP A 75 -30.87 21.56 16.34
C ASP A 75 -31.21 20.39 17.29
N GLU A 76 -30.84 19.16 16.93
CA GLU A 76 -31.03 17.99 17.78
C GLU A 76 -30.03 17.95 18.93
N ARG A 77 -30.51 17.62 20.13
CA ARG A 77 -29.72 17.61 21.37
C ARG A 77 -29.05 16.27 21.66
N ASP A 78 -29.50 15.20 20.99
CA ASP A 78 -28.95 13.85 21.13
C ASP A 78 -28.06 13.55 19.92
N ILE A 79 -26.80 13.95 20.02
CA ILE A 79 -25.80 13.67 19.00
C ILE A 79 -24.99 12.41 19.38
N PRO A 80 -24.81 11.47 18.45
CA PRO A 80 -24.01 10.27 18.70
C PRO A 80 -22.54 10.64 18.94
N ASP A 81 -21.83 9.80 19.71
CA ASP A 81 -20.41 10.01 20.00
C ASP A 81 -19.53 9.90 18.74
N LYS A 82 -18.47 10.70 18.67
CA LYS A 82 -17.56 10.72 17.52
C LYS A 82 -16.74 9.43 17.49
N ARG A 83 -17.00 8.60 16.50
CA ARG A 83 -16.26 7.36 16.28
C ARG A 83 -14.97 7.66 15.51
N TYR A 84 -13.88 7.87 16.24
CA TYR A 84 -12.54 7.82 15.68
C TYR A 84 -12.16 6.35 15.56
N GLN A 85 -12.04 5.80 14.34
CA GLN A 85 -11.46 4.48 14.15
C GLN A 85 -10.00 4.55 14.65
N LEU A 86 -9.79 4.07 15.89
CA LEU A 86 -8.52 4.01 16.61
C LEU A 86 -8.23 2.53 16.87
N THR A 87 -7.98 1.77 15.82
CA THR A 87 -7.48 0.38 15.85
C THR A 87 -6.90 0.06 14.49
#